data_AF-A0A398BG31-F1
#
_entry.id   AF-A0A398BG31-F1
#
_cell.length_a   1.000
_cell.length_b   1.000
_cell.length_c   1.000
_cell.angle_alpha   90.00
_cell.angle_beta   90.00
_cell.angle_gamma   90.00
#
_symmetry.space_group_name_H-M   'P 1'
#
loop_
_entity.id
_entity.type
_entity.pdbx_description
1 polymer ?
#
loop_
_entity_poly.entity_id
_entity_poly.type
_entity_poly.pdbx_seq_one_letter_code
_entity_poly.pdbx_strand_id
1 'polypeptide(L)'
;MNILKKKIFIILAVLLFSIVISNPNVLANSKKQLAQLVMEHEDKINNLIKDVDILKKETQTTNEVLTEETKQALLKEYRGSMQYLITPEDEDKIKIVETKIVEKDGEYVFQVYTEGTAGYTHSPENVWSFEPGKVIAFNTAQNFNTINTMYNVDLSLEFYHNGEQVKMFARP
;
A
#
# COMPACT_ATOMS: atom_id res chain seq x y z
N MET A 1 33.03 -30.28 14.96
CA MET A 1 33.44 -30.10 13.54
C MET A 1 34.96 -30.12 13.46
N ASN A 2 35.53 -31.10 12.77
CA ASN A 2 36.98 -31.37 12.72
C ASN A 2 37.77 -30.14 12.21
N ILE A 3 38.94 -29.84 12.78
CA ILE A 3 39.77 -28.66 12.42
C ILE A 3 40.04 -28.60 10.90
N LEU A 4 40.17 -29.76 10.26
CA LEU A 4 40.31 -29.90 8.81
C LEU A 4 39.10 -29.36 8.02
N LYS A 5 37.87 -29.60 8.50
CA LYS A 5 36.64 -29.10 7.86
C LYS A 5 36.51 -27.58 7.96
N LYS A 6 36.93 -26.97 9.08
CA LYS A 6 36.97 -25.51 9.25
C LYS A 6 37.95 -24.85 8.27
N LYS A 7 39.13 -25.43 8.08
CA LYS A 7 40.13 -24.91 7.13
C LYS A 7 39.64 -24.98 5.68
N ILE A 8 39.00 -26.09 5.29
CA ILE A 8 38.42 -26.24 3.95
C ILE A 8 37.31 -25.20 3.71
N PHE A 9 36.45 -24.96 4.70
CA PHE A 9 35.36 -23.98 4.57
C PHE A 9 35.89 -22.54 4.42
N ILE A 10 36.93 -22.18 5.17
CA ILE A 10 37.58 -20.86 5.04
C ILE A 10 38.21 -20.71 3.67
N ILE A 11 38.88 -21.76 3.16
CA ILE A 11 39.48 -21.74 1.81
C ILE A 11 38.41 -21.56 0.74
N LEU A 12 37.27 -22.27 0.85
CA LEU A 12 36.13 -22.14 -0.07
C LEU A 12 35.48 -20.75 -0.02
N ALA A 13 35.32 -20.17 1.16
CA ALA A 13 34.79 -18.82 1.33
C ALA A 13 35.73 -17.75 0.74
N VAL A 14 37.04 -17.91 0.92
CA VAL A 14 38.05 -17.02 0.33
C VAL A 14 38.10 -17.17 -1.19
N LEU A 15 37.93 -18.40 -1.72
CA LEU A 15 37.84 -18.65 -3.17
C LEU A 15 36.58 -18.04 -3.79
N LEU A 16 35.43 -18.13 -3.11
CA LEU A 16 34.19 -17.49 -3.57
C LEU A 16 34.30 -15.96 -3.53
N PHE A 17 34.87 -15.39 -2.45
CA PHE A 17 35.10 -13.95 -2.36
C PHE A 17 36.12 -13.47 -3.41
N SER A 18 37.18 -14.23 -3.67
CA SER A 18 38.16 -13.85 -4.69
C SER A 18 37.57 -13.95 -6.09
N ILE A 19 36.67 -14.89 -6.40
CA ILE A 19 35.93 -14.93 -7.69
C ILE A 19 35.02 -13.70 -7.85
N VAL A 20 34.34 -13.26 -6.78
CA VAL A 20 33.48 -12.06 -6.78
C VAL A 20 34.30 -10.77 -6.96
N ILE A 21 35.49 -10.69 -6.35
CA ILE A 21 36.39 -9.54 -6.47
C ILE A 21 37.14 -9.53 -7.81
N SER A 22 37.46 -10.70 -8.36
CA SER A 22 38.28 -10.84 -9.59
C SER A 22 37.47 -10.75 -10.89
N ASN A 23 36.13 -10.74 -10.83
CA ASN A 23 35.29 -10.61 -12.02
C ASN A 23 34.50 -9.28 -12.01
N PRO A 24 35.16 -8.16 -12.36
CA PRO A 24 34.52 -6.83 -12.38
C PRO A 24 33.30 -6.76 -13.30
N ASN A 25 33.15 -7.70 -14.25
CA ASN A 25 31.99 -7.78 -15.13
C ASN A 25 30.71 -8.22 -14.41
N VAL A 26 30.79 -9.04 -13.35
CA VAL A 26 29.60 -9.47 -12.58
C VAL A 26 29.07 -8.32 -11.74
N LEU A 27 29.96 -7.62 -11.03
CA LEU A 27 29.61 -6.41 -10.27
C LEU A 27 29.16 -5.26 -11.20
N ALA A 28 29.80 -5.08 -12.36
CA ALA A 28 29.41 -4.06 -13.33
C ALA A 28 28.06 -4.38 -14.01
N ASN A 29 27.78 -5.65 -14.34
CA ASN A 29 26.49 -6.04 -14.89
C ASN A 29 25.37 -5.93 -13.86
N SER A 30 25.59 -6.34 -12.60
CA SER A 30 24.59 -6.14 -11.55
C SER A 30 24.34 -4.65 -11.26
N LYS A 31 25.38 -3.80 -11.29
CA LYS A 31 25.22 -2.34 -11.15
C LYS A 31 24.49 -1.72 -12.35
N LYS A 32 24.77 -2.16 -13.58
CA LYS A 32 24.08 -1.71 -14.80
C LYS A 32 22.61 -2.13 -14.81
N GLN A 33 22.31 -3.37 -14.44
CA GLN A 33 20.93 -3.87 -14.34
C GLN A 33 20.15 -3.14 -13.25
N LEU A 34 20.78 -2.86 -12.10
CA LEU A 34 20.14 -2.09 -11.03
C LEU A 34 19.88 -0.64 -11.47
N ALA A 35 20.86 0.02 -12.11
CA ALA A 35 20.67 1.37 -12.64
C ALA A 35 19.58 1.43 -13.71
N GLN A 36 19.53 0.43 -14.59
CA GLN A 36 18.47 0.32 -15.60
C GLN A 36 17.10 0.11 -14.96
N LEU A 37 17.00 -0.74 -13.92
CA LEU A 37 15.75 -0.95 -13.19
C LEU A 37 15.29 0.32 -12.44
N VAL A 38 16.23 1.09 -11.88
CA VAL A 38 15.93 2.38 -11.25
C VAL A 38 15.43 3.39 -12.29
N MET A 39 16.08 3.50 -13.45
CA MET A 39 15.61 4.37 -14.54
C MET A 39 14.23 3.96 -15.06
N GLU A 40 14.00 2.65 -15.26
CA GLU A 40 12.70 2.14 -15.68
C GLU A 40 11.60 2.42 -14.65
N HIS A 41 11.94 2.40 -13.35
CA HIS A 41 11.00 2.80 -12.29
C HIS A 41 10.81 4.32 -12.22
N GLU A 42 11.85 5.13 -12.39
CA GLU A 42 11.74 6.59 -12.46
C GLU A 42 10.87 7.02 -13.65
N ASP A 43 11.03 6.41 -14.82
CA ASP A 43 10.20 6.69 -15.99
C ASP A 43 8.74 6.26 -15.77
N LYS A 44 8.50 5.11 -15.14
CA LYS A 44 7.13 4.70 -14.74
C LYS A 44 6.52 5.67 -13.73
N ILE A 45 7.28 6.13 -12.74
CA ILE A 45 6.84 7.12 -11.76
C ILE A 45 6.51 8.44 -12.46
N ASN A 46 7.36 8.91 -13.36
CA ASN A 46 7.15 10.15 -14.10
C ASN A 46 5.92 10.08 -15.02
N ASN A 47 5.68 8.93 -15.65
CA ASN A 47 4.47 8.72 -16.46
C ASN A 47 3.22 8.69 -15.58
N LEU A 48 3.26 8.02 -14.43
CA LEU A 48 2.16 8.04 -13.46
C LEU A 48 1.88 9.45 -12.93
N ILE A 49 2.92 10.25 -12.65
CA ILE A 49 2.75 11.66 -12.24
C ILE A 49 2.06 12.47 -13.33
N LYS A 50 2.46 12.28 -14.60
CA LYS A 50 1.81 12.95 -15.73
C LYS A 50 0.36 12.53 -15.90
N ASP A 51 0.05 11.25 -15.76
CA ASP A 51 -1.32 10.74 -15.86
C ASP A 51 -2.18 11.30 -14.72
N VAL A 52 -1.63 11.42 -13.50
CA VAL A 52 -2.31 12.08 -12.37
C VAL A 52 -2.55 13.57 -12.64
N ASP A 53 -1.57 14.29 -13.20
CA ASP A 53 -1.71 15.72 -13.53
C ASP A 53 -2.73 15.97 -14.66
N ILE A 54 -2.83 15.05 -15.62
CA ILE A 54 -3.83 15.09 -16.69
C ILE A 54 -5.23 14.87 -16.09
N LEU A 55 -5.39 13.84 -15.24
CA LEU A 55 -6.64 13.58 -14.56
C LEU A 55 -7.06 14.78 -13.69
N LYS A 56 -6.15 15.39 -12.93
CA LYS A 56 -6.42 16.60 -12.13
C LYS A 56 -6.89 17.80 -12.97
N LYS A 57 -6.42 17.93 -14.21
CA LYS A 57 -6.86 19.01 -15.12
C LYS A 57 -8.21 18.71 -15.76
N GLU A 58 -8.52 17.45 -16.02
CA GLU A 58 -9.80 17.03 -16.59
C GLU A 58 -10.94 17.07 -15.56
N THR A 59 -10.64 16.97 -14.25
CA THR A 59 -11.62 17.13 -13.17
C THR A 59 -11.88 18.59 -12.73
N GLN A 60 -11.51 19.61 -13.52
CA GLN A 60 -12.00 20.99 -13.34
C GLN A 60 -13.49 21.16 -13.70
N THR A 61 -14.29 20.11 -13.49
CA THR A 61 -15.73 20.23 -13.38
C THR A 61 -16.00 20.79 -11.99
N THR A 62 -16.58 21.99 -11.95
CA THR A 62 -17.10 22.68 -10.76
C THR A 62 -17.34 21.72 -9.59
N ASN A 63 -16.48 21.78 -8.57
CA ASN A 63 -16.68 21.06 -7.31
C ASN A 63 -18.00 21.52 -6.71
N GLU A 64 -19.04 20.73 -6.91
CA GLU A 64 -20.30 20.91 -6.20
C GLU A 64 -19.98 20.67 -4.72
N VAL A 65 -20.16 21.71 -3.90
CA VAL A 65 -19.88 21.64 -2.47
C VAL A 65 -20.69 20.51 -1.88
N LEU A 66 -20.02 19.50 -1.34
CA LEU A 66 -20.67 18.37 -0.69
C LEU A 66 -21.52 18.89 0.46
N THR A 67 -22.84 18.76 0.34
CA THR A 67 -23.75 19.13 1.42
C THR A 67 -23.52 18.23 2.63
N GLU A 68 -23.81 18.73 3.84
CA GLU A 68 -23.67 17.91 5.06
C GLU A 68 -24.56 16.66 5.01
N GLU A 69 -25.75 16.74 4.40
CA GLU A 69 -26.62 15.58 4.20
C GLU A 69 -25.94 14.50 3.34
N THR A 70 -25.34 14.90 2.21
CA THR A 70 -24.58 13.98 1.35
C THR A 70 -23.38 13.40 2.08
N LYS A 71 -22.64 14.19 2.86
CA LYS A 71 -21.50 13.69 3.66
C LYS A 71 -21.95 12.63 4.67
N GLN A 72 -23.07 12.85 5.36
CA GLN A 72 -23.59 11.86 6.32
C GLN A 72 -24.06 10.58 5.63
N ALA A 73 -24.72 10.69 4.47
CA ALA A 73 -25.12 9.53 3.67
C ALA A 73 -23.91 8.71 3.22
N LEU A 74 -22.89 9.37 2.63
CA LEU A 74 -21.63 8.73 2.24
C LEU A 74 -20.93 8.04 3.41
N LEU A 75 -20.80 8.73 4.55
CA LEU A 75 -20.19 8.17 5.76
C LEU A 75 -20.92 6.92 6.23
N LYS A 76 -22.26 6.89 6.15
CA LYS A 76 -23.06 5.73 6.51
C LYS A 76 -22.79 4.55 5.57
N GLU A 77 -22.74 4.79 4.27
CA GLU A 77 -22.45 3.75 3.27
C GLU A 77 -21.04 3.17 3.43
N TYR A 78 -20.02 4.04 3.55
CA TYR A 78 -18.66 3.58 3.77
C TYR A 78 -18.54 2.76 5.06
N ARG A 79 -19.12 3.24 6.18
CA ARG A 79 -19.11 2.51 7.45
C ARG A 79 -19.81 1.16 7.36
N GLY A 80 -20.98 1.13 6.72
CA GLY A 80 -21.70 -0.12 6.46
C GLY A 80 -20.84 -1.12 5.70
N SER A 81 -20.22 -0.67 4.60
CA SER A 81 -19.34 -1.51 3.80
C SER A 81 -18.14 -2.07 4.59
N MET A 82 -17.57 -1.28 5.52
CA MET A 82 -16.41 -1.68 6.30
C MET A 82 -16.76 -2.66 7.43
N GLN A 83 -17.93 -2.52 8.06
CA GLN A 83 -18.35 -3.43 9.12
C GLN A 83 -18.49 -4.87 8.63
N TYR A 84 -18.95 -5.07 7.38
CA TYR A 84 -19.03 -6.41 6.78
C TYR A 84 -17.66 -7.07 6.54
N LEU A 85 -16.56 -6.32 6.64
CA LEU A 85 -15.20 -6.83 6.47
C LEU A 85 -14.56 -7.30 7.77
N ILE A 86 -15.13 -6.95 8.92
CA ILE A 86 -14.64 -7.37 10.23
C ILE A 86 -15.36 -8.67 10.59
N THR A 87 -14.63 -9.77 10.62
CA THR A 87 -15.18 -11.05 11.07
C THR A 87 -15.22 -11.11 12.61
N PRO A 88 -16.04 -11.98 13.23
CA PRO A 88 -16.03 -12.15 14.69
C PRO A 88 -14.65 -12.49 15.27
N GLU A 89 -13.78 -13.14 14.47
CA GLU A 89 -12.42 -13.51 14.86
C GLU A 89 -11.45 -12.32 14.82
N ASP A 90 -11.85 -11.21 14.21
CA ASP A 90 -11.05 -10.00 14.02
C ASP A 90 -11.48 -8.86 14.97
N GLU A 91 -12.64 -8.96 15.63
CA GLU A 91 -13.17 -7.92 16.52
C GLU A 91 -12.19 -7.52 17.64
N ASP A 92 -11.42 -8.48 18.15
CA ASP A 92 -10.39 -8.24 19.18
C ASP A 92 -9.03 -7.81 18.60
N LYS A 93 -8.83 -7.93 17.28
CA LYS A 93 -7.55 -7.70 16.59
C LYS A 93 -7.49 -6.36 15.88
N ILE A 94 -8.64 -5.82 15.48
CA ILE A 94 -8.72 -4.54 14.79
C ILE A 94 -9.99 -3.79 15.12
N LYS A 95 -9.83 -2.47 15.23
CA LYS A 95 -10.93 -1.55 15.47
C LYS A 95 -10.87 -0.38 14.49
N ILE A 96 -12.02 -0.02 13.94
CA ILE A 96 -12.21 1.27 13.27
C ILE A 96 -12.46 2.32 14.36
N VAL A 97 -11.51 3.24 14.52
CA VAL A 97 -11.52 4.26 15.57
C VAL A 97 -12.34 5.47 15.13
N GLU A 98 -12.14 5.91 13.90
CA GLU A 98 -12.79 7.10 13.35
C GLU A 98 -12.93 6.97 11.84
N THR A 99 -14.00 7.55 11.31
CA THR A 99 -14.11 7.82 9.88
C THR A 99 -14.68 9.22 9.69
N LYS A 100 -14.15 9.98 8.74
CA LYS A 100 -14.61 11.35 8.46
C LYS A 100 -14.35 11.74 7.01
N ILE A 101 -15.13 12.69 6.50
CA ILE A 101 -14.88 13.36 5.22
C ILE A 101 -14.39 14.76 5.56
N VAL A 102 -13.21 15.12 5.06
CA VAL A 102 -12.60 16.43 5.28
C VAL A 102 -12.32 17.09 3.94
N GLU A 103 -12.38 18.41 3.91
CA GLU A 103 -11.93 19.19 2.75
C GLU A 103 -10.45 19.56 2.95
N LYS A 104 -9.60 19.25 1.97
CA LYS A 104 -8.18 19.60 1.95
C LYS A 104 -7.85 20.17 0.57
N ASP A 105 -7.31 21.38 0.54
CA ASP A 105 -6.88 22.04 -0.70
C ASP A 105 -7.98 22.10 -1.79
N GLY A 106 -9.25 22.19 -1.37
CA GLY A 106 -10.41 22.21 -2.27
C GLY A 106 -10.88 20.84 -2.75
N GLU A 107 -10.25 19.75 -2.32
CA GLU A 107 -10.65 18.36 -2.61
C GLU A 107 -11.27 17.71 -1.36
N TYR A 108 -12.28 16.87 -1.54
CA TYR A 108 -12.85 16.10 -0.44
C TYR A 108 -12.13 14.77 -0.27
N VAL A 109 -11.78 14.46 0.98
CA VAL A 109 -10.98 13.30 1.35
C VAL A 109 -11.74 12.49 2.38
N PHE A 110 -12.03 11.24 2.07
CA PHE A 110 -12.52 10.27 3.03
C PHE A 110 -11.34 9.69 3.80
N GLN A 111 -11.34 9.89 5.12
CA GLN A 111 -10.30 9.39 6.02
C GLN A 111 -10.84 8.26 6.89
N VAL A 112 -10.07 7.17 6.96
CA VAL A 112 -10.36 6.01 7.82
C VAL A 112 -9.22 5.82 8.80
N TYR A 113 -9.53 5.71 10.09
CA TYR A 113 -8.56 5.49 11.16
C TYR A 113 -8.83 4.14 11.82
N THR A 114 -7.80 3.32 11.89
CA THR A 114 -7.85 2.00 12.52
C THR A 114 -6.73 1.82 13.55
N GLU A 115 -7.01 1.01 14.56
CA GLU A 115 -6.04 0.53 15.55
C GLU A 115 -6.06 -0.99 15.60
N GLY A 116 -4.90 -1.61 15.81
CA GLY A 116 -4.80 -3.06 15.95
C GLY A 116 -3.61 -3.67 15.22
N THR A 117 -3.76 -4.90 14.73
CA THR A 117 -2.73 -5.61 13.96
C THR A 117 -2.83 -5.34 12.46
N ALA A 118 -1.68 -5.01 11.86
CA ALA A 118 -1.52 -4.92 10.42
C ALA A 118 -0.16 -5.49 10.00
N GLY A 119 -0.17 -6.34 8.98
CA GLY A 119 0.97 -7.16 8.64
C GLY A 119 0.60 -8.36 7.80
N TYR A 120 1.51 -9.33 7.79
CA TYR A 120 1.31 -10.63 7.17
C TYR A 120 1.45 -11.69 8.25
N THR A 121 0.52 -12.63 8.31
CA THR A 121 0.74 -13.84 9.09
C THR A 121 1.18 -14.96 8.17
N HIS A 122 2.11 -15.76 8.66
CA HIS A 122 2.56 -16.98 8.01
C HIS A 122 2.01 -18.15 8.80
N SER A 123 1.04 -18.86 8.24
CA SER A 123 0.52 -20.05 8.89
C SER A 123 1.58 -21.17 8.90
N PRO A 124 1.47 -22.14 9.82
CA PRO A 124 2.33 -23.33 9.82
C PRO A 124 2.25 -24.16 8.52
N GLU A 125 1.21 -23.94 7.71
CA GLU A 125 0.94 -24.64 6.45
C GLU A 125 1.54 -23.90 5.23
N ASN A 126 2.46 -22.94 5.44
CA ASN A 126 3.05 -22.08 4.41
C ASN A 126 2.05 -21.19 3.65
N VAL A 127 0.92 -20.85 4.28
CA VAL A 127 -0.05 -19.91 3.70
C VAL A 127 0.25 -18.52 4.25
N TRP A 128 0.55 -17.59 3.34
CA TRP A 128 0.63 -16.16 3.64
C TRP A 128 -0.78 -15.58 3.63
N SER A 129 -1.20 -14.99 4.75
CA SER A 129 -2.46 -14.25 4.83
C SER A 129 -2.22 -12.82 5.31
N PHE A 130 -3.09 -11.92 4.88
CA PHE A 130 -3.10 -10.55 5.37
C PHE A 130 -3.66 -10.51 6.78
N GLU A 131 -3.01 -9.75 7.67
CA GLU A 131 -3.64 -9.40 8.94
C GLU A 131 -4.84 -8.47 8.71
N PRO A 132 -5.80 -8.42 9.65
CA PRO A 132 -7.07 -7.72 9.48
C PRO A 132 -6.93 -6.27 9.03
N GLY A 133 -5.92 -5.53 9.51
CA GLY A 133 -5.66 -4.15 9.06
C GLY A 133 -5.41 -4.01 7.56
N LYS A 134 -4.68 -4.94 6.96
CA LYS A 134 -4.47 -4.93 5.51
C LYS A 134 -5.70 -5.38 4.74
N VAL A 135 -6.47 -6.34 5.28
CA VAL A 135 -7.73 -6.79 4.66
C VAL A 135 -8.74 -5.66 4.61
N ILE A 136 -8.95 -4.95 5.72
CA ILE A 136 -9.87 -3.81 5.79
C ILE A 136 -9.41 -2.70 4.86
N ALA A 137 -8.13 -2.32 4.90
CA ALA A 137 -7.60 -1.29 4.01
C ALA A 137 -7.85 -1.62 2.53
N PHE A 138 -7.49 -2.82 2.10
CA PHE A 138 -7.64 -3.27 0.71
C PHE A 138 -9.10 -3.25 0.25
N ASN A 139 -9.99 -3.87 1.03
CA ASN A 139 -11.40 -3.97 0.67
C ASN A 139 -12.14 -2.63 0.77
N THR A 140 -11.74 -1.76 1.70
CA THR A 140 -12.24 -0.37 1.77
C THR A 140 -11.91 0.37 0.48
N ALA A 141 -10.69 0.25 -0.03
CA ALA A 141 -10.29 0.89 -1.29
C ALA A 141 -11.07 0.37 -2.50
N GLN A 142 -11.43 -0.91 -2.53
CA GLN A 142 -12.28 -1.49 -3.59
C GLN A 142 -13.71 -0.91 -3.54
N ASN A 143 -14.34 -0.95 -2.36
CA ASN A 143 -15.71 -0.47 -2.18
C ASN A 143 -15.83 1.06 -2.34
N PHE A 144 -14.77 1.79 -2.00
CA PHE A 144 -14.72 3.25 -2.07
C PHE A 144 -15.03 3.77 -3.48
N ASN A 145 -14.39 3.24 -4.51
CA ASN A 145 -14.61 3.67 -5.89
C ASN A 145 -16.06 3.40 -6.35
N THR A 146 -16.64 2.27 -5.92
CA THR A 146 -18.04 1.94 -6.23
C THR A 146 -18.99 2.93 -5.58
N ILE A 147 -18.79 3.26 -4.29
CA ILE A 147 -19.65 4.21 -3.57
C ILE A 147 -19.53 5.62 -4.16
N ASN A 148 -18.31 6.09 -4.47
CA ASN A 148 -18.11 7.37 -5.15
C ASN A 148 -18.90 7.45 -6.46
N THR A 149 -18.83 6.38 -7.27
CA THR A 149 -19.55 6.29 -8.54
C THR A 149 -21.07 6.33 -8.34
N MET A 150 -21.60 5.60 -7.35
CA MET A 150 -23.04 5.56 -7.06
C MET A 150 -23.60 6.93 -6.64
N TYR A 151 -22.82 7.70 -5.90
CA TYR A 151 -23.20 9.03 -5.42
C TYR A 151 -22.79 10.16 -6.37
N ASN A 152 -22.11 9.85 -7.48
CA ASN A 152 -21.55 10.81 -8.43
C ASN A 152 -20.67 11.87 -7.76
N VAL A 153 -19.74 11.42 -6.91
CA VAL A 153 -18.83 12.27 -6.16
C VAL A 153 -17.38 11.89 -6.44
N ASP A 154 -16.48 12.86 -6.40
CA ASP A 154 -15.04 12.63 -6.48
C ASP A 154 -14.39 12.89 -5.13
N LEU A 155 -14.21 11.81 -4.36
CA LEU A 155 -13.43 11.84 -3.11
C LEU A 155 -12.14 11.06 -3.32
N SER A 156 -11.09 11.48 -2.61
CA SER A 156 -9.89 10.66 -2.40
C SER A 156 -10.00 9.87 -1.09
N LEU A 157 -9.23 8.78 -0.98
CA LEU A 157 -9.17 7.93 0.21
C LEU A 157 -7.81 8.08 0.90
N GLU A 158 -7.85 8.37 2.21
CA GLU A 158 -6.69 8.25 3.09
C GLU A 158 -6.97 7.23 4.19
N PHE A 159 -6.09 6.24 4.31
CA PHE A 159 -6.21 5.22 5.35
C PHE A 159 -5.08 5.39 6.36
N TYR A 160 -5.44 5.39 7.64
CA TYR A 160 -4.52 5.51 8.76
C TYR A 160 -4.63 4.27 9.64
N HIS A 161 -3.48 3.69 9.99
CA HIS A 161 -3.39 2.54 10.87
C HIS A 161 -2.40 2.84 12.00
N ASN A 162 -2.83 2.70 13.25
CA ASN A 162 -2.05 3.06 14.44
C ASN A 162 -1.47 4.49 14.35
N GLY A 163 -2.24 5.42 13.77
CA GLY A 163 -1.84 6.82 13.58
C GLY A 163 -0.96 7.09 12.35
N GLU A 164 -0.48 6.07 11.65
CA GLU A 164 0.37 6.22 10.45
C GLU A 164 -0.44 6.09 9.16
N GLN A 165 -0.19 6.96 8.18
CA GLN A 165 -0.85 6.87 6.88
C GLN A 165 -0.33 5.66 6.10
N VAL A 166 -1.24 4.75 5.73
CA VAL A 166 -0.97 3.59 4.90
C VAL A 166 -0.93 4.03 3.44
N LYS A 167 0.26 4.04 2.83
CA LYS A 167 0.48 4.47 1.43
C LYS A 167 0.40 3.32 0.42
N MET A 168 -0.06 2.13 0.82
CA MET A 168 0.05 0.90 0.03
C MET A 168 -1.02 0.69 -1.05
N PHE A 169 -1.84 1.69 -1.39
CA PHE A 169 -2.81 1.58 -2.47
C PHE A 169 -2.18 1.90 -3.82
N ALA A 170 -1.21 1.09 -4.27
CA ALA A 170 -0.94 1.01 -5.69
C ALA A 170 -2.13 0.31 -6.34
N ARG A 171 -2.82 1.00 -7.28
CA ARG A 171 -3.81 0.34 -8.15
C ARG A 171 -3.13 -0.85 -8.85
N PRO A 172 -3.80 -2.01 -9.00
CA PRO A 172 -3.33 -3.05 -9.90
C PRO A 172 -3.21 -2.54 -11.34
#